data_AF-A0AAU5WXF5-F1
#
_entry.id   AF-A0AAU5WXF5-F1
#
_cell.length_a   1.000
_cell.length_b   1.000
_cell.length_c   1.000
_cell.angle_alpha   90.00
_cell.angle_beta   90.00
_cell.angle_gamma   90.00
#
_symmetry.space_group_name_H-M   'P 1'
#
loop_
_entity.id
_entity.type
_entity.pdbx_description
1 polymer ?
#
loop_
_entity_poly.entity_id
_entity_poly.type
_entity_poly.pdbx_seq_one_letter_code
_entity_poly.pdbx_strand_id
1 'polypeptide(L)'
;MTPREVAAMLGVRASTVALWARLGSLKPAVRTPGGHRRYFRGDVLAFRDTYRSPEPDAAHEEMMRDAVRLYEQGWPIRRVAEEFGFGYGRMRRALLARTALRGSLARRPDA
;
A
#
# COMPACT_ATOMS: atom_id res chain seq x y z
N MET A 1 11.83 18.28 11.04
CA MET A 1 10.57 17.51 11.03
C MET A 1 10.66 16.27 11.93
N THR A 2 9.58 15.92 12.63
CA THR A 2 9.43 14.69 13.44
C THR A 2 9.07 13.48 12.55
N PRO A 3 9.24 12.24 13.03
CA PRO A 3 8.78 11.06 12.30
C PRO A 3 7.28 11.06 12.01
N ARG A 4 6.45 11.67 12.88
CA ARG A 4 5.00 11.78 12.69
C ARG A 4 4.65 12.76 11.57
N GLU A 5 5.31 13.92 11.54
CA GLU A 5 5.11 14.90 10.46
C GLU A 5 5.57 14.34 9.11
N VAL A 6 6.69 13.63 9.09
CA VAL A 6 7.16 12.92 7.89
C VAL A 6 6.13 11.88 7.46
N ALA A 7 5.63 11.06 8.38
CA ALA A 7 4.62 10.06 8.07
C ALA A 7 3.34 10.67 7.46
N ALA A 8 2.86 11.79 8.03
CA ALA A 8 1.72 12.52 7.50
C ALA A 8 1.98 13.09 6.10
N MET A 9 3.17 13.66 5.87
CA MET A 9 3.57 14.19 4.57
C MET A 9 3.70 13.10 3.49
N LEU A 10 4.13 11.91 3.90
CA LEU A 10 4.39 10.77 3.03
C LEU A 10 3.19 9.82 2.90
N GLY A 11 2.09 10.05 3.63
CA GLY A 11 0.91 9.19 3.62
C GLY A 11 1.14 7.78 4.18
N VAL A 12 2.16 7.59 5.04
CA VAL A 12 2.51 6.29 5.64
C VAL A 12 2.37 6.32 7.16
N ARG A 13 2.57 5.18 7.82
CA ARG A 13 2.63 5.11 9.28
C ARG A 13 4.02 5.55 9.77
N ALA A 14 4.08 6.13 10.97
CA ALA A 14 5.35 6.52 11.59
C ALA A 14 6.31 5.33 11.81
N SER A 15 5.77 4.11 11.96
CA SER A 15 6.57 2.88 12.00
C SER A 15 7.30 2.61 10.68
N THR A 16 6.67 2.89 9.54
CA THR A 16 7.28 2.79 8.21
C THR A 16 8.45 3.76 8.07
N VAL A 17 8.28 5.00 8.53
CA VAL A 17 9.36 6.01 8.58
C VAL A 17 10.52 5.54 9.47
N ALA A 18 10.20 4.95 10.64
CA ALA A 18 11.22 4.38 11.52
C ALA A 18 11.95 3.18 10.89
N LEU A 19 11.24 2.35 10.13
CA LEU A 19 11.83 1.23 9.37
C LEU A 19 12.77 1.75 8.29
N TRP A 20 12.35 2.70 7.45
CA TRP A 20 13.20 3.31 6.43
C TRP A 20 14.45 3.96 7.01
N ALA A 21 14.34 4.56 8.19
CA ALA A 21 15.50 5.11 8.88
C ALA A 21 16.43 4.05 9.50
N ARG A 22 15.90 2.86 9.83
CA ARG A 22 16.71 1.71 10.27
C ARG A 22 17.42 1.04 9.10
N LEU A 23 16.72 0.89 7.96
CA LEU A 23 17.24 0.31 6.72
C LEU A 23 18.17 1.27 5.95
N GLY A 24 18.21 2.55 6.35
CA GLY A 24 19.05 3.57 5.71
C GLY A 24 18.44 4.21 4.46
N SER A 25 17.24 3.79 4.05
CA SER A 25 16.51 4.35 2.90
C SER A 25 16.16 5.83 3.09
N LEU A 26 15.75 6.20 4.31
CA LEU A 26 15.48 7.60 4.67
C LEU A 26 16.41 8.03 5.81
N LYS A 27 17.44 8.80 5.48
CA LYS A 27 18.45 9.24 6.44
C LYS A 27 17.92 10.39 7.32
N PRO A 28 17.98 10.28 8.65
CA PRO A 28 17.68 11.41 9.51
C PRO A 28 18.83 12.43 9.47
N ALA A 29 18.47 13.71 9.45
CA ALA A 29 19.40 14.83 9.50
C ALA A 29 20.12 14.94 10.85
N VAL A 30 19.36 14.75 11.94
CA VAL A 30 19.88 14.87 13.31
C VAL A 30 19.23 13.80 14.17
N ARG A 31 20.03 13.23 15.08
CA ARG A 31 19.53 12.45 16.21
C ARG A 31 19.66 13.30 17.47
N THR A 32 18.55 13.46 18.19
CA THR A 32 18.57 14.14 19.50
C THR A 32 19.28 13.25 20.53
N PRO A 33 19.77 13.79 21.65
CA PRO A 33 20.36 13.00 22.74
C PRO A 33 19.45 11.86 23.23
N GLY A 34 18.12 12.05 23.22
CA GLY A 34 17.13 11.01 23.53
C GLY A 34 16.82 10.02 22.40
N GLY A 35 17.61 9.97 21.33
CA GLY A 35 17.46 9.02 20.22
C GLY A 35 16.34 9.33 19.21
N HIS A 36 15.57 10.40 19.40
CA HIS A 36 14.59 10.83 18.41
C HIS A 36 15.24 11.32 17.12
N ARG A 37 14.62 10.97 15.99
CA ARG A 37 15.09 11.33 14.65
C ARG A 37 14.44 12.63 14.20
N ARG A 38 15.24 13.50 13.58
CA ARG A 38 14.77 14.70 12.89
C ARG A 38 15.17 14.63 11.42
N TYR A 39 14.27 15.09 10.56
CA TYR A 39 14.44 15.08 9.12
C TYR A 39 14.35 16.51 8.56
N PHE A 40 15.14 16.81 7.53
CA PHE A 40 14.95 18.02 6.74
C PHE A 40 13.77 17.83 5.79
N ARG A 41 13.01 18.91 5.58
CA ARG A 41 11.85 18.87 4.68
C ARG A 41 12.26 18.59 3.23
N GLY A 42 13.39 19.15 2.78
CA GLY A 42 13.95 18.92 1.44
C GLY A 42 14.24 17.44 1.18
N ASP A 43 14.94 16.79 2.10
CA ASP A 43 15.26 15.35 2.00
C ASP A 43 14.02 14.47 1.97
N VAL A 44 13.00 14.83 2.76
CA VAL A 44 11.72 14.10 2.80
C VAL A 44 10.96 14.24 1.49
N LEU A 45 11.00 15.41 0.86
CA LEU A 45 10.39 15.65 -0.46
C LEU A 45 11.15 14.92 -1.58
N ALA A 46 12.49 14.98 -1.58
CA ALA A 46 13.30 14.23 -2.54
C ALA A 46 13.09 12.71 -2.39
N PHE A 47 13.04 12.24 -1.15
CA PHE A 47 12.73 10.85 -0.83
C PHE A 47 11.32 10.49 -1.31
N ARG A 48 10.33 11.37 -1.13
CA ARG A 48 8.97 11.19 -1.66
C ARG A 48 8.95 10.84 -3.12
N ASP A 49 9.66 11.58 -3.94
CA ASP A 49 9.62 11.35 -5.38
C ASP A 49 10.33 10.02 -5.75
N THR A 50 11.28 9.57 -4.90
CA THR A 50 11.98 8.29 -5.07
C THR A 50 11.15 7.09 -4.59
N TYR A 51 10.53 7.13 -3.40
CA TYR A 51 9.77 5.98 -2.86
C TYR A 51 8.32 5.94 -3.30
N ARG A 52 7.75 7.08 -3.76
CA ARG A 52 6.45 7.11 -4.42
C ARG A 52 6.51 6.44 -5.79
N SER A 53 7.71 6.18 -6.31
CA SER A 53 7.93 5.09 -7.25
C SER A 53 8.14 3.80 -6.44
N PRO A 54 7.21 2.84 -6.52
CA PRO A 54 6.80 2.24 -7.77
C PRO A 54 5.63 3.02 -8.34
N GLU A 55 5.61 3.21 -9.66
CA GLU A 55 4.33 3.26 -10.36
C GLU A 55 3.38 2.29 -9.62
N PRO A 56 2.16 2.66 -9.21
CA PRO A 56 1.11 1.67 -9.13
C PRO A 56 1.01 1.14 -10.56
N ASP A 57 1.86 0.15 -10.83
CA ASP A 57 2.26 -0.31 -12.14
C ASP A 57 0.97 -0.45 -12.93
N ALA A 58 0.95 -0.02 -14.19
CA ALA A 58 -0.11 -0.43 -15.09
C ALA A 58 -0.42 -1.93 -14.88
N ALA A 59 0.57 -2.77 -14.58
CA ALA A 59 0.43 -4.15 -14.12
C ALA A 59 -0.26 -4.33 -12.76
N HIS A 60 -0.06 -3.51 -11.73
CA HIS A 60 -0.86 -3.58 -10.50
C HIS A 60 -2.32 -3.21 -10.76
N GLU A 61 -2.58 -2.19 -11.58
CA GLU A 61 -3.96 -1.81 -11.97
C GLU A 61 -4.60 -2.86 -12.88
N GLU A 62 -3.87 -3.36 -13.86
CA GLU A 62 -4.28 -4.40 -14.81
C GLU A 62 -4.52 -5.71 -14.08
N MET A 63 -3.60 -6.14 -13.22
CA MET A 63 -3.80 -7.27 -12.31
C MET A 63 -5.03 -7.08 -11.42
N MET A 64 -5.31 -5.87 -10.93
CA MET A 64 -6.53 -5.61 -10.17
C MET A 64 -7.77 -5.66 -11.05
N ARG A 65 -7.71 -5.20 -12.31
CA ARG A 65 -8.79 -5.38 -13.29
C ARG A 65 -9.01 -6.86 -13.58
N ASP A 66 -7.95 -7.64 -13.75
CA ASP A 66 -7.98 -9.08 -14.01
C ASP A 66 -8.53 -9.84 -12.81
N ALA A 67 -8.11 -9.48 -11.59
CA ALA A 67 -8.64 -10.02 -10.35
C ALA A 67 -10.14 -9.71 -10.17
N VAL A 68 -10.57 -8.49 -10.50
CA VAL A 68 -12.00 -8.13 -10.52
C VAL A 68 -12.75 -8.95 -11.56
N ARG A 69 -12.21 -9.11 -12.78
CA ARG A 69 -12.83 -9.93 -13.82
C ARG A 69 -13.00 -11.38 -13.37
N LEU A 70 -11.98 -11.99 -12.74
CA LEU A 70 -12.07 -13.37 -12.25
C LEU A 70 -13.09 -13.49 -11.10
N TYR A 71 -13.12 -12.52 -10.19
CA TYR A 71 -14.11 -12.50 -9.12
C TYR A 71 -15.54 -12.35 -9.64
N GLU A 72 -15.78 -11.45 -10.60
CA GLU A 72 -17.09 -11.28 -11.26
C GLU A 72 -17.53 -12.53 -12.05
N GLN A 73 -16.59 -13.31 -12.57
CA GLN A 73 -16.84 -14.64 -13.16
C GLN A 73 -17.18 -15.73 -12.12
N GLY A 74 -17.28 -15.37 -10.84
CA GLY A 74 -17.66 -16.28 -9.75
C GLY A 74 -16.50 -16.97 -9.06
N TRP A 75 -15.25 -16.60 -9.34
CA TRP A 75 -14.11 -17.21 -8.66
C TRP A 75 -14.07 -16.81 -7.17
N PRO A 76 -13.78 -17.75 -6.26
CA PRO A 76 -13.63 -17.43 -4.85
C PRO A 76 -12.39 -16.56 -4.63
N ILE A 77 -12.50 -15.55 -3.75
CA ILE A 77 -11.43 -14.58 -3.44
C ILE A 77 -10.10 -15.25 -3.09
N ARG A 78 -10.12 -16.44 -2.48
CA ARG A 78 -8.90 -17.22 -2.19
C ARG A 78 -8.18 -17.66 -3.46
N ARG A 79 -8.89 -18.25 -4.43
CA ARG A 79 -8.31 -18.70 -5.69
C ARG A 79 -7.77 -17.52 -6.50
N VAL A 80 -8.50 -16.39 -6.51
CA VAL A 80 -8.01 -15.14 -7.11
C VAL A 80 -6.73 -14.66 -6.41
N ALA A 81 -6.67 -14.71 -5.08
CA ALA A 81 -5.49 -14.30 -4.34
C ALA A 81 -4.28 -15.20 -4.63
N GLU A 82 -4.49 -16.51 -4.73
CA GLU A 82 -3.48 -17.51 -5.10
C GLU A 82 -2.97 -17.30 -6.52
N GLU A 83 -3.85 -17.07 -7.49
CA GLU A 83 -3.51 -16.82 -8.90
C GLU A 83 -2.51 -15.68 -9.06
N PHE A 84 -2.67 -14.62 -8.28
CA PHE A 84 -1.80 -13.44 -8.32
C PHE A 84 -0.71 -13.44 -7.23
N GLY A 85 -0.59 -14.51 -6.42
CA GLY A 85 0.43 -14.61 -5.37
C GLY A 85 0.25 -13.64 -4.19
N PHE A 86 -0.97 -13.16 -3.93
CA PHE A 86 -1.27 -12.27 -2.80
C PHE A 86 -1.94 -12.99 -1.64
N GLY A 87 -1.70 -12.48 -0.43
CA GLY A 87 -2.45 -12.90 0.74
C GLY A 87 -3.94 -12.55 0.62
N TYR A 88 -4.80 -13.50 0.99
CA TYR A 88 -6.28 -13.37 0.99
C TYR A 88 -6.79 -12.03 1.52
N GLY A 89 -6.24 -11.56 2.65
CA GLY A 89 -6.67 -10.30 3.27
C GLY A 89 -6.38 -9.05 2.44
N ARG A 90 -5.30 -9.06 1.64
CA ARG A 90 -4.95 -7.97 0.72
C ARG A 90 -5.88 -8.00 -0.49
N MET A 91 -6.09 -9.17 -1.09
CA MET A 91 -6.99 -9.35 -2.23
C MET A 91 -8.43 -8.99 -1.86
N ARG A 92 -8.93 -9.47 -0.72
CA ARG A 92 -10.29 -9.16 -0.22
C ARG A 92 -10.51 -7.65 -0.06
N ARG A 93 -9.56 -6.92 0.54
CA ARG A 93 -9.68 -5.46 0.69
C ARG A 93 -9.66 -4.73 -0.65
N ALA A 94 -8.79 -5.17 -1.56
CA ALA A 94 -8.64 -4.54 -2.87
C ALA A 94 -9.87 -4.72 -3.76
N LEU A 95 -10.45 -5.93 -3.77
CA LEU A 95 -11.70 -6.24 -4.47
C LEU A 95 -12.87 -5.49 -3.86
N LEU A 96 -13.10 -5.59 -2.54
CA LEU A 96 -14.23 -4.93 -1.88
C LEU A 96 -14.22 -3.41 -2.04
N ALA A 97 -13.05 -2.77 -2.03
CA ALA A 97 -12.95 -1.33 -2.26
C ALA A 97 -13.38 -0.89 -3.68
N ARG A 98 -13.36 -1.80 -4.66
CA ARG A 98 -13.62 -1.52 -6.09
C ARG A 98 -14.94 -2.10 -6.59
N THR A 99 -15.34 -3.28 -6.11
CA THR A 99 -16.57 -3.96 -6.50
C THR A 99 -17.77 -3.55 -5.65
N ALA A 100 -17.59 -3.20 -4.37
CA ALA A 100 -18.71 -2.75 -3.53
C ALA A 100 -19.28 -1.39 -3.98
N LEU A 101 -18.50 -0.60 -4.74
CA LEU A 101 -18.99 0.62 -5.40
C LEU A 101 -19.98 0.32 -6.56
N ARG A 102 -20.12 -0.93 -7.00
CA ARG A 102 -21.07 -1.33 -8.06
C ARG A 102 -22.42 -1.88 -7.59
N GLY A 103 -22.69 -1.85 -6.28
CA GLY A 103 -24.04 -2.01 -5.76
C GLY A 103 -24.29 -3.27 -4.94
N SER A 104 -25.17 -3.11 -3.96
CA SER A 104 -26.20 -4.08 -3.62
C SER A 104 -26.29 -5.29 -4.57
N LEU A 105 -26.10 -6.51 -4.03
CA LEU A 105 -26.46 -7.82 -4.62
C LEU A 105 -25.71 -8.30 -5.88
N ALA A 106 -24.87 -9.33 -5.71
CA ALA A 106 -24.78 -10.41 -6.69
C ALA A 106 -24.59 -11.75 -5.96
N ARG A 107 -25.73 -12.45 -5.88
CA ARG A 107 -25.98 -13.85 -5.52
C ARG A 107 -24.78 -14.77 -5.76
N ARG A 108 -24.40 -15.52 -4.71
CA ARG A 108 -23.52 -16.70 -4.80
C ARG A 108 -24.18 -17.75 -5.72
N PRO A 109 -23.47 -18.36 -6.67
CA PRO A 109 -23.87 -19.67 -7.17
C PRO A 109 -23.40 -20.71 -6.15
N ASP A 110 -24.36 -21.34 -5.49
CA ASP A 110 -24.16 -22.66 -4.88
C ASP A 110 -24.15 -23.69 -6.03
N ALA A 111 -23.06 -24.44 -6.17
CA ALA A 111 -22.99 -25.78 -6.76
C ALA A 111 -21.65 -26.42 -6.37
#